data_AF-G4F7Q4-F1
#
_entry.id   AF-G4F7Q4-F1
#
_cell.length_a   1.000
_cell.length_b   1.000
_cell.length_c   1.000
_cell.angle_alpha   90.00
_cell.angle_beta   90.00
_cell.angle_gamma   90.00
#
_symmetry.space_group_name_H-M   'P 1'
#
loop_
_entity.id
_entity.type
_entity.pdbx_description
1 polymer ?
#
loop_
_entity_poly.entity_id
_entity_poly.type
_entity_poly.pdbx_seq_one_letter_code
_entity_poly.pdbx_strand_id
1 'polypeptide(L)'
;MRLSGLLGYRIGTYLMAEIVSWAKQWPTAEVMQIKLSWEDEKPSAWDGINNSRRNRFYEQFSIEFIPSEAESQITARSKYMLVENLTTYDAERAWRLNIQEMNASDWLVDQQLKLEEQGGQLAKLKRKAESSQATIDRIEAHPYRYAVCRLFTNPLALGCLALVAVAFSLAKEVVS
;
A
#
# COMPACT_ATOMS: atom_id res chain seq x y z
N MET A 1 23.36 1.01 2.20
CA MET A 1 22.10 0.35 1.80
C MET A 1 21.26 1.37 1.04
N ARG A 2 21.02 1.18 -0.26
CA ARG A 2 20.19 2.10 -1.07
C ARG A 2 18.74 1.61 -1.01
N LEU A 3 17.82 2.44 -0.52
CA LEU A 3 16.38 2.19 -0.61
C LEU A 3 15.92 2.58 -2.02
N SER A 4 16.28 1.78 -3.03
CA SER A 4 16.07 2.07 -4.45
C SER A 4 14.59 2.28 -4.82
N GLY A 5 13.66 1.74 -4.04
CA GLY A 5 12.21 1.94 -4.23
C GLY A 5 11.64 3.24 -3.65
N LEU A 6 12.43 4.04 -2.92
CA LEU A 6 11.94 5.26 -2.25
C LEU A 6 12.42 6.56 -2.92
N LEU A 7 13.26 6.46 -3.95
CA LEU A 7 13.67 7.62 -4.74
C LEU A 7 12.46 8.22 -5.46
N GLY A 8 12.35 9.55 -5.42
CA GLY A 8 11.22 10.27 -6.03
C GLY A 8 9.98 10.41 -5.13
N TYR A 9 9.92 9.73 -3.98
CA TYR A 9 8.79 9.85 -3.04
C TYR A 9 8.86 11.06 -2.11
N ARG A 10 9.76 12.02 -2.38
CA ARG A 10 9.89 13.30 -1.64
C ARG A 10 10.16 13.17 -0.14
N ILE A 11 10.66 12.02 0.32
CA ILE A 11 11.04 11.78 1.72
C ILE A 11 12.05 12.83 2.22
N GLY A 12 13.06 13.16 1.40
CA GLY A 12 14.02 14.20 1.75
C GLY A 12 13.38 15.57 1.92
N THR A 13 12.39 15.92 1.09
CA THR A 13 11.66 17.19 1.18
C THR A 13 10.82 17.25 2.46
N TYR A 14 10.15 16.15 2.82
CA TYR A 14 9.42 16.04 4.09
C TYR A 14 10.35 16.22 5.29
N LEU A 15 11.45 15.45 5.36
CA LEU A 15 12.39 15.52 6.48
C LEU A 15 13.04 16.91 6.61
N MET A 16 13.37 17.54 5.49
CA MET A 16 13.94 18.89 5.52
C MET A 16 12.90 19.93 5.95
N ALA A 17 11.63 19.79 5.56
CA ALA A 17 10.55 20.66 6.07
C ALA A 17 10.42 20.55 7.59
N GLU A 18 10.52 19.34 8.14
CA GLU A 18 10.53 19.12 9.61
C GLU A 18 11.76 19.76 10.27
N ILE A 19 12.95 19.62 9.68
CA ILE A 19 14.17 20.26 10.18
C ILE A 19 14.03 21.78 10.19
N VAL A 20 13.48 22.37 9.12
CA VAL A 20 13.26 23.82 9.03
C VAL A 20 12.20 24.28 10.04
N SER A 21 11.11 23.54 10.17
CA SER A 21 10.06 23.80 11.17
C SER A 21 10.64 23.81 12.59
N TRP A 22 11.46 22.80 12.92
CA TRP A 22 12.17 22.74 14.19
C TRP A 22 13.16 23.90 14.37
N ALA A 23 13.96 24.21 13.36
CA ALA A 23 14.96 25.27 13.42
C ALA A 23 14.33 26.66 13.64
N LYS A 24 13.13 26.91 13.10
CA LYS A 24 12.39 28.18 13.23
C LYS A 24 12.06 28.60 14.66
N GLN A 25 12.28 27.74 15.65
CA GLN A 25 12.30 28.13 17.06
C GLN A 25 13.37 29.19 17.40
N TRP A 26 14.43 29.31 16.57
CA TRP A 26 15.50 30.29 16.72
C TRP A 26 15.67 31.15 15.45
N PRO A 27 14.78 32.12 15.19
CA PRO A 27 14.75 32.87 13.94
C PRO A 27 16.03 33.67 13.65
N THR A 28 16.69 34.17 14.69
CA THR A 28 17.94 34.94 14.61
C THR A 28 19.19 34.07 14.53
N ALA A 29 19.06 32.74 14.57
CA ALA A 29 20.20 31.86 14.42
C ALA A 29 20.70 31.85 12.98
N GLU A 30 22.01 31.70 12.82
CA GLU A 30 22.64 31.61 11.51
C GLU A 30 22.52 30.18 10.98
N VAL A 31 22.12 30.04 9.71
CA VAL A 31 22.15 28.75 9.03
C VAL A 31 23.60 28.42 8.71
N MET A 32 24.10 27.32 9.26
CA MET A 32 25.44 26.84 8.98
C MET A 32 25.61 26.60 7.48
N GLN A 33 26.69 27.16 6.91
CA GLN A 33 26.94 27.07 5.47
C GLN A 33 27.09 25.62 5.02
N ILE A 34 26.27 25.24 4.04
CA ILE A 34 26.32 23.93 3.40
C ILE A 34 27.43 23.96 2.36
N LYS A 35 28.33 22.98 2.43
CA LYS A 35 29.44 22.79 1.48
C LYS A 35 29.10 21.64 0.54
N LEU A 36 29.20 21.90 -0.76
CA LEU A 36 28.98 20.90 -1.80
C LEU A 36 30.31 20.35 -2.27
N SER A 37 30.48 19.04 -2.15
CA SER A 37 31.73 18.36 -2.50
C SER A 37 31.82 18.14 -4.00
N TRP A 38 33.03 18.21 -4.54
CA TRP A 38 33.31 17.86 -5.93
C TRP A 38 32.97 16.40 -6.25
N GLU A 39 33.09 15.49 -5.27
CA GLU A 39 32.73 14.08 -5.42
C GLU A 39 31.25 13.86 -5.77
N ASP A 40 30.37 14.72 -5.25
CA ASP A 40 28.92 14.64 -5.49
C ASP A 40 28.53 15.15 -6.89
N GLU A 41 29.43 15.87 -7.57
CA GLU A 41 29.21 16.48 -8.88
C GLU A 41 29.96 15.78 -10.01
N LYS A 42 30.63 14.65 -9.72
CA LYS A 42 31.28 13.84 -10.75
C LYS A 42 30.27 13.43 -11.82
N PRO A 43 30.65 13.43 -13.13
CA PRO A 43 29.77 12.96 -14.20
C PRO A 43 29.25 11.53 -14.03
N SER A 44 29.99 10.68 -13.29
CA SER A 44 29.60 9.32 -12.95
C SER A 44 28.66 9.21 -11.74
N ALA A 45 28.37 10.32 -11.06
CA ALA A 45 27.44 10.38 -9.94
C ALA A 45 26.02 10.69 -10.44
N TRP A 46 25.05 9.83 -10.10
CA TRP A 46 23.61 10.04 -10.34
C TRP A 46 23.27 10.45 -11.79
N ASP A 47 23.78 9.70 -12.75
CA ASP A 47 23.49 9.85 -14.19
C ASP A 47 23.76 11.26 -14.75
N GLY A 48 24.62 12.05 -14.09
CA GLY A 48 24.98 13.41 -14.49
C GLY A 48 23.93 14.48 -14.19
N ILE A 49 22.82 14.15 -13.50
CA ILE A 49 21.70 15.07 -13.21
C ILE A 49 21.71 15.53 -11.73
N ASN A 50 22.70 15.08 -10.93
CA ASN A 50 22.70 15.34 -9.48
C ASN A 50 22.64 16.83 -9.13
N ASN A 51 23.40 17.66 -9.84
CA ASN A 51 23.51 19.09 -9.54
C ASN A 51 22.14 19.79 -9.64
N SER A 52 21.47 19.65 -10.79
CA SER A 52 20.13 20.24 -11.00
C SER A 52 19.08 19.71 -10.03
N ARG A 53 19.11 18.40 -9.73
CA ARG A 53 18.17 17.79 -8.78
C ARG A 53 18.40 18.29 -7.35
N ARG A 54 19.65 18.37 -6.93
CA ARG A 54 20.08 18.82 -5.59
C ARG A 54 19.79 20.31 -5.40
N ASN A 55 20.14 21.16 -6.36
CA ASN A 55 19.92 22.61 -6.23
C ASN A 55 18.42 22.90 -6.12
N ARG A 56 17.59 22.28 -6.97
CA ARG A 56 16.13 22.39 -6.89
C ARG A 56 15.58 21.96 -5.53
N PHE A 57 16.19 20.94 -4.91
CA PHE A 57 15.80 20.51 -3.56
C PHE A 57 16.06 21.60 -2.52
N TYR A 58 17.21 22.26 -2.55
CA TYR A 58 17.55 23.33 -1.60
C TYR A 58 16.83 24.65 -1.88
N GLU A 59 16.56 24.96 -3.15
CA GLU A 59 15.78 26.14 -3.57
C GLU A 59 14.37 26.15 -2.96
N GLN A 60 13.76 24.97 -2.73
CA GLN A 60 12.48 24.84 -2.02
C GLN A 60 12.49 25.41 -0.59
N PHE A 61 13.69 25.63 -0.03
CA PHE A 61 13.91 26.17 1.30
C PHE A 61 14.59 27.55 1.27
N SER A 62 14.63 28.20 0.10
CA SER A 62 15.35 29.46 -0.13
C SER A 62 16.87 29.39 0.09
N ILE A 63 17.45 28.18 -0.01
CA ILE A 63 18.90 27.97 0.09
C ILE A 63 19.51 27.99 -1.31
N GLU A 64 20.33 29.00 -1.56
CA GLU A 64 21.06 29.17 -2.81
C GLU A 64 22.55 28.91 -2.62
N PHE A 65 23.21 28.41 -3.66
CA PHE A 65 24.64 28.12 -3.66
C PHE A 65 25.43 29.08 -4.54
N ILE A 66 26.61 29.48 -4.06
CA ILE A 66 27.61 30.24 -4.80
C ILE A 66 28.79 29.32 -5.10
N PRO A 67 29.32 29.30 -6.34
CA PRO A 67 30.52 28.55 -6.69
C PRO A 67 31.70 28.89 -5.78
N SER A 68 32.49 27.89 -5.43
CA SER A 68 33.71 28.05 -4.64
C SER A 68 34.90 28.09 -5.59
N GLU A 69 35.55 29.25 -5.69
CA GLU A 69 36.70 29.46 -6.59
C GLU A 69 38.05 29.05 -5.95
N ALA A 70 38.09 28.95 -4.61
CA ALA A 70 39.34 28.81 -3.85
C ALA A 70 39.70 27.37 -3.45
N GLU A 71 38.73 26.46 -3.36
CA GLU A 71 38.93 25.12 -2.82
C GLU A 71 38.62 24.04 -3.86
N SER A 72 39.63 23.29 -4.29
CA SER A 72 39.48 22.27 -5.35
C SER A 72 38.54 21.12 -4.98
N GLN A 73 38.27 20.89 -3.69
CA GLN A 73 37.38 19.84 -3.20
C GLN A 73 35.93 20.33 -2.98
N ILE A 74 35.70 21.63 -2.94
CA ILE A 74 34.36 22.21 -2.72
C ILE A 74 33.93 22.92 -4.00
N THR A 75 32.83 22.48 -4.59
CA THR A 75 32.31 23.09 -5.82
C THR A 75 31.47 24.32 -5.55
N ALA A 76 30.71 24.33 -4.44
CA ALA A 76 29.89 25.47 -4.06
C ALA A 76 29.57 25.51 -2.57
N ARG A 77 29.18 26.68 -2.08
CA ARG A 77 28.79 26.95 -0.69
C ARG A 77 27.45 27.66 -0.64
N SER A 78 26.61 27.34 0.34
CA SER A 78 25.34 28.07 0.48
C SER A 78 25.60 29.53 0.86
N LYS A 79 24.73 30.43 0.43
CA LYS A 79 24.70 31.82 0.89
C LYS A 79 24.52 31.88 2.40
N TYR A 80 25.09 32.90 3.01
CA TYR A 80 24.77 33.25 4.39
C TYR A 80 23.29 33.61 4.49
N MET A 81 22.60 33.07 5.49
CA MET A 81 21.23 33.44 5.81
C MET A 81 20.92 33.13 7.27
N LEU A 82 19.94 33.85 7.80
CA LEU A 82 19.30 33.54 9.07
C LEU A 82 18.19 32.49 8.87
N VAL A 83 17.84 31.80 9.96
CA VAL A 83 16.76 30.80 9.95
C VAL A 83 15.41 31.42 9.56
N GLU A 84 15.14 32.68 9.92
CA GLU A 84 13.91 33.36 9.53
C GLU A 84 13.69 33.43 8.00
N ASN A 85 14.78 33.39 7.22
CA ASN A 85 14.74 33.46 5.76
C ASN A 85 14.44 32.09 5.12
N LEU A 86 14.37 31.00 5.90
CA LEU A 86 14.00 29.69 5.39
C LEU A 86 12.50 29.61 5.10
N THR A 87 12.15 29.10 3.92
CA THR A 87 10.75 28.87 3.53
C THR A 87 10.42 27.37 3.50
N THR A 88 9.16 27.02 3.72
CA THR A 88 8.68 25.62 3.64
C THR A 88 7.47 25.47 2.73
N TYR A 89 6.93 26.56 2.19
CA TYR A 89 5.65 26.56 1.47
C TYR A 89 5.63 25.61 0.27
N ASP A 90 6.64 25.70 -0.59
CA ASP A 90 6.75 24.85 -1.79
C ASP A 90 7.06 23.40 -1.41
N ALA A 91 7.89 23.21 -0.38
CA ALA A 91 8.22 21.89 0.15
C ALA A 91 6.98 21.17 0.71
N GLU A 92 6.19 21.86 1.55
CA GLU A 92 4.95 21.36 2.14
C GLU A 92 3.92 20.97 1.09
N ARG A 93 3.72 21.84 0.09
CA ARG A 93 2.84 21.51 -1.03
C ARG A 93 3.32 20.28 -1.78
N ALA A 94 4.63 20.16 -2.01
CA ALA A 94 5.19 19.06 -2.80
C ALA A 94 5.11 17.72 -2.06
N TRP A 95 5.51 17.65 -0.80
CA TRP A 95 5.58 16.37 -0.08
C TRP A 95 4.19 15.82 0.26
N ARG A 96 3.20 16.68 0.56
CA ARG A 96 1.81 16.28 0.88
C ARG A 96 1.07 15.55 -0.24
N LEU A 97 1.58 15.62 -1.48
CA LEU A 97 1.02 14.87 -2.60
C LEU A 97 1.26 13.36 -2.48
N ASN A 98 2.33 12.94 -1.81
CA ASN A 98 2.78 11.53 -1.79
C ASN A 98 2.94 10.98 -0.37
N ILE A 99 3.04 11.85 0.64
CA ILE A 99 3.27 11.46 2.03
C ILE A 99 2.06 11.91 2.87
N GLN A 100 1.53 10.96 3.62
CA GLN A 100 0.46 11.17 4.58
C GLN A 100 1.02 10.97 5.98
N GLU A 101 0.79 11.94 6.86
CA GLU A 101 1.08 11.80 8.27
C GLU A 101 -0.05 11.02 8.96
N MET A 102 0.33 10.06 9.77
CA MET A 102 -0.61 9.26 10.57
C MET A 102 -0.06 9.15 11.98
N ASN A 103 -0.94 9.22 12.97
CA ASN A 103 -0.57 8.92 14.34
C ASN A 103 -0.19 7.42 14.42
N ALA A 104 0.99 7.14 14.97
CA ALA A 104 1.50 5.78 15.06
C ALA A 104 0.58 4.87 15.91
N SER A 105 0.02 5.39 17.00
CA SER A 105 -0.90 4.65 17.87
C SER A 105 -2.21 4.33 17.16
N ASP A 106 -2.81 5.30 16.47
CA ASP A 106 -4.04 5.10 15.70
C ASP A 106 -3.82 4.07 14.58
N TRP A 107 -2.69 4.17 13.89
CA TRP A 107 -2.31 3.20 12.85
C TRP A 107 -2.14 1.79 13.43
N LEU A 108 -1.49 1.64 14.58
CA LEU A 108 -1.32 0.34 15.24
C LEU A 108 -2.66 -0.28 15.63
N VAL A 109 -3.59 0.51 16.17
CA VAL A 109 -4.94 0.06 16.49
C VAL A 109 -5.69 -0.39 15.24
N ASP A 110 -5.64 0.39 14.16
CA ASP A 110 -6.23 0.02 12.87
C ASP A 110 -5.64 -1.29 12.31
N GLN A 111 -4.32 -1.50 12.44
CA GLN A 111 -3.70 -2.75 12.03
C GLN A 111 -4.14 -3.94 12.88
N GLN A 112 -4.28 -3.77 14.20
CA GLN A 112 -4.78 -4.83 15.07
C GLN A 112 -6.21 -5.24 14.69
N LEU A 113 -7.09 -4.27 14.47
CA LEU A 113 -8.47 -4.53 14.06
C LEU A 113 -8.55 -5.28 12.72
N LYS A 114 -7.71 -4.90 11.75
CA LYS A 114 -7.61 -5.60 10.46
C LYS A 114 -7.14 -7.05 10.63
N LEU A 115 -6.18 -7.31 11.50
CA LEU A 115 -5.71 -8.66 11.78
C LEU A 115 -6.80 -9.52 12.43
N GLU A 116 -7.55 -8.97 13.38
CA GLU A 116 -8.68 -9.65 14.00
C GLU A 116 -9.80 -9.96 13.00
N GLU A 117 -10.13 -9.01 12.13
CA GLU A 117 -11.11 -9.20 11.07
C GLU A 117 -10.67 -10.31 10.10
N GLN A 118 -9.43 -10.25 9.61
CA GLN A 118 -8.87 -11.27 8.73
C GLN A 118 -8.84 -12.65 9.39
N GLY A 119 -8.46 -12.73 10.67
CA GLY A 119 -8.54 -13.96 11.46
C GLY A 119 -9.96 -14.51 11.55
N GLY A 120 -10.95 -13.64 11.76
CA GLY A 120 -12.37 -13.98 11.75
C GLY A 120 -12.85 -14.48 10.39
N GLN A 121 -12.44 -13.85 9.29
CA GLN A 121 -12.77 -14.27 7.93
C GLN A 121 -12.15 -15.64 7.60
N LEU A 122 -10.89 -15.86 7.97
CA LEU A 122 -10.22 -17.16 7.81
C LEU A 122 -10.93 -18.27 8.58
N ALA A 123 -11.33 -18.00 9.83
CA ALA A 123 -12.08 -18.97 10.63
C ALA A 123 -13.44 -19.30 10.01
N LYS A 124 -14.16 -18.32 9.46
CA LYS A 124 -15.42 -18.54 8.73
C LYS A 124 -15.22 -19.39 7.48
N LEU A 125 -14.21 -19.08 6.68
CA LEU A 125 -13.89 -19.85 5.47
C LEU A 125 -13.50 -21.29 5.80
N LYS A 126 -12.70 -21.49 6.86
CA LYS A 126 -12.32 -22.82 7.34
C LYS A 126 -13.54 -23.64 7.75
N ARG A 127 -14.44 -23.07 8.57
CA ARG A 127 -15.70 -23.72 8.96
C ARG A 127 -16.57 -24.07 7.75
N LYS A 128 -16.64 -23.18 6.75
CA LYS A 128 -17.38 -23.45 5.51
C LYS A 128 -16.78 -24.62 4.74
N ALA A 129 -15.45 -24.67 4.60
CA ALA A 129 -14.75 -25.78 3.96
C ALA A 129 -14.98 -27.10 4.69
N GLU A 130 -14.87 -27.12 6.03
CA GLU A 130 -15.14 -28.30 6.87
C GLU A 130 -16.59 -28.77 6.72
N SER A 131 -17.56 -27.84 6.70
CA SER A 131 -18.98 -28.19 6.53
C SER A 131 -19.29 -28.77 5.14
N SER A 132 -18.65 -28.24 4.09
CA SER A 132 -18.76 -28.78 2.74
C SER A 132 -18.14 -30.17 2.66
N GLN A 133 -16.97 -30.37 3.27
CA GLN A 133 -16.30 -31.67 3.29
C GLN A 133 -17.13 -32.71 4.04
N ALA A 134 -17.64 -32.39 5.23
CA ALA A 134 -18.52 -33.29 5.98
C ALA A 134 -19.82 -33.62 5.22
N THR A 135 -20.31 -32.70 4.37
CA THR A 135 -21.45 -32.97 3.50
C THR A 135 -21.07 -33.97 2.40
N ILE A 136 -19.90 -33.82 1.77
CA ILE A 136 -19.37 -34.77 0.79
C ILE A 136 -19.19 -36.15 1.44
N ASP A 137 -18.51 -36.22 2.58
CA ASP A 137 -18.25 -37.49 3.29
C ASP A 137 -19.57 -38.20 3.67
N ARG A 138 -20.60 -37.45 4.09
CA ARG A 138 -21.92 -38.01 4.39
C ARG A 138 -22.60 -38.59 3.13
N ILE A 139 -22.45 -37.92 1.99
CA ILE A 139 -22.97 -38.39 0.70
C ILE A 139 -22.22 -39.65 0.26
N GLU A 140 -20.89 -39.67 0.37
CA GLU A 140 -20.04 -40.80 0.02
C GLU A 140 -20.31 -42.03 0.91
N ALA A 141 -20.56 -41.84 2.21
CA ALA A 141 -20.86 -42.93 3.12
C ALA A 141 -22.21 -43.60 2.86
N HIS A 142 -23.19 -42.87 2.30
CA HIS A 142 -24.55 -43.38 2.07
C HIS A 142 -25.16 -42.89 0.74
N PRO A 143 -24.58 -43.28 -0.41
CA PRO A 143 -24.91 -42.69 -1.70
C PRO A 143 -26.38 -42.93 -2.11
N TYR A 144 -26.87 -44.15 -1.90
CA TYR A 144 -28.25 -44.52 -2.25
C TYR A 144 -29.29 -43.83 -1.34
N ARG A 145 -29.03 -43.74 -0.03
CA ARG A 145 -29.96 -43.08 0.90
C ARG A 145 -30.07 -41.58 0.60
N TYR A 146 -28.94 -40.95 0.30
CA TYR A 146 -28.90 -39.54 -0.09
C TYR A 146 -29.65 -39.28 -1.40
N ALA A 147 -29.41 -40.09 -2.44
CA ALA A 147 -30.10 -39.96 -3.72
C ALA A 147 -31.62 -40.10 -3.57
N VAL A 148 -32.09 -41.09 -2.80
CA VAL A 148 -33.51 -41.32 -2.55
C VAL A 148 -34.14 -40.15 -1.77
N CYS A 149 -33.52 -39.71 -0.66
CA CYS A 149 -34.02 -38.55 0.09
C CYS A 149 -34.04 -37.27 -0.77
N ARG A 150 -33.07 -37.07 -1.65
CA ARG A 150 -33.01 -35.92 -2.56
C ARG A 150 -34.10 -35.95 -3.63
N LEU A 151 -34.48 -37.13 -4.11
CA LEU A 151 -35.60 -37.30 -5.04
C LEU A 151 -36.94 -37.01 -4.36
N PHE A 152 -37.12 -37.42 -3.10
CA PHE A 152 -38.36 -37.16 -2.36
C PHE A 152 -38.51 -35.73 -1.82
N THR A 153 -37.42 -34.96 -1.76
CA THR A 153 -37.43 -33.56 -1.31
C THR A 153 -37.43 -32.56 -2.46
N ASN A 154 -37.24 -33.01 -3.71
CA ASN A 154 -37.24 -32.15 -4.87
C ASN A 154 -38.61 -32.20 -5.59
N PRO A 155 -39.35 -31.08 -5.67
CA PRO A 155 -40.68 -31.04 -6.29
C PRO A 155 -40.66 -31.41 -7.78
N LEU A 156 -39.56 -31.15 -8.48
CA LEU A 156 -39.41 -31.54 -9.90
C LEU A 156 -39.19 -33.05 -10.06
N ALA A 157 -38.51 -33.70 -9.12
CA ALA A 157 -38.28 -35.14 -9.17
C ALA A 157 -39.58 -35.93 -8.90
N LEU A 158 -40.45 -35.41 -8.02
CA LEU A 158 -41.80 -35.95 -7.82
C LEU A 158 -42.65 -35.80 -9.09
N GLY A 159 -42.54 -34.68 -9.80
CA GLY A 159 -43.20 -34.47 -11.10
C GLY A 159 -42.76 -35.49 -12.15
N CYS A 160 -41.45 -35.76 -12.28
CA CYS A 160 -40.93 -36.78 -13.20
C CYS A 160 -41.39 -38.20 -12.82
N LEU A 161 -41.43 -38.55 -11.53
CA LEU A 161 -41.95 -39.84 -11.08
C LEU A 161 -43.43 -40.02 -11.40
N ALA A 162 -44.24 -38.96 -11.25
CA ALA A 162 -45.65 -38.98 -11.62
C ALA A 162 -45.84 -39.21 -13.13
N LEU A 163 -45.03 -38.56 -13.98
CA LEU A 163 -45.08 -38.75 -15.43
C LEU A 163 -44.70 -40.18 -15.85
N VAL A 164 -43.67 -40.77 -15.23
CA VAL A 164 -43.28 -42.16 -15.48
C VAL A 164 -44.39 -43.13 -15.05
N ALA A 165 -45.05 -42.89 -13.91
CA ALA A 165 -46.15 -43.70 -13.43
C ALA A 165 -47.39 -43.63 -14.35
N VAL A 166 -47.69 -42.44 -14.88
CA VAL A 166 -48.76 -42.24 -15.88
C VAL A 166 -48.42 -42.95 -17.19
N ALA A 167 -47.19 -42.82 -17.68
CA ALA A 167 -46.73 -43.51 -18.88
C ALA A 167 -46.79 -45.04 -18.74
N PHE A 168 -46.43 -45.59 -17.56
CA PHE A 168 -46.53 -47.02 -17.28
C PHE A 168 -47.98 -47.52 -17.20
N SER A 169 -48.91 -46.73 -16.65
CA SER A 169 -50.33 -47.08 -16.64
C SER A 169 -50.92 -47.09 -18.05
N LEU A 170 -50.59 -46.08 -18.87
CA LEU A 170 -51.00 -46.02 -20.26
C LEU A 170 -50.42 -47.17 -21.10
N ALA A 171 -49.15 -47.53 -20.88
CA ALA A 171 -48.53 -48.67 -21.56
C ALA A 171 -49.17 -50.01 -21.18
N LYS A 172 -49.67 -50.14 -19.94
CA LYS A 172 -50.37 -51.35 -19.48
C LYS A 172 -51.78 -51.49 -20.08
N GLU A 173 -52.48 -50.37 -20.32
CA GLU A 173 -53.77 -50.37 -21.02
C GLU A 173 -53.64 -50.67 -22.52
N VAL A 174 -52.51 -50.33 -23.16
CA VAL A 174 -52.27 -50.58 -24.60
C VAL A 174 -51.87 -52.04 -24.89
N VAL A 175 -51.48 -52.81 -23.86
CA VAL A 175 -51.03 -54.21 -23.99
C VAL A 175 -52.07 -55.22 -23.47
N SER A 176 -53.22 -54.76 -22.95
CA SER A 176 -54.37 -55.60 -22.56
C SER A 176 -55.46 -55.61 -23.62
#